data_AF-A0A382IR35-F1
#
_entry.id   AF-A0A382IR35-F1
#
_cell.length_a   1.000
_cell.length_b   1.000
_cell.length_c   1.000
_cell.angle_alpha   90.00
_cell.angle_beta   90.00
_cell.angle_gamma   90.00
#
_symmetry.space_group_name_H-M   'P 1'
#
loop_
_entity.id
_entity.type
_entity.pdbx_description
1 polymer ?
#
loop_
_entity_poly.entity_id
_entity_poly.type
_entity_poly.pdbx_seq_one_letter_code
_entity_poly.pdbx_strand_id
1 'polypeptide(L)'
;MENLKSFWPYISKYRKEMATGIAALIITDSMTLVVPWLIKEFIDVLPGKPSSELLLKYVFLLLGVSLFLVAGRYGWRMYMFGSSRKIEFDILNRLFKHLLTLDRTWYLK
;
A
#
# COMPACT_ATOMS: atom_id res chain seq x y z
N MET A 1 19.82 -21.45 -1.22
CA MET A 1 18.49 -20.93 -0.79
C MET A 1 18.24 -21.04 0.73
N GLU A 2 19.12 -21.67 1.52
CA GLU A 2 18.93 -21.83 2.98
C GLU A 2 19.02 -20.53 3.79
N ASN A 3 19.75 -19.52 3.30
CA ASN A 3 19.97 -18.26 4.01
C ASN A 3 18.70 -17.39 4.18
N LEU A 4 17.70 -17.55 3.32
CA LEU A 4 16.44 -16.77 3.39
C LEU A 4 15.55 -17.21 4.55
N LYS A 5 15.65 -18.47 4.99
CA LYS A 5 14.84 -19.00 6.12
C LYS A 5 15.17 -18.30 7.44
N SER A 6 16.39 -17.79 7.61
CA SER A 6 16.80 -17.05 8.81
C SER A 6 16.04 -15.72 8.98
N PHE A 7 15.54 -15.14 7.89
CA PHE A 7 14.80 -13.87 7.90
C PHE A 7 13.28 -14.06 8.10
N TRP A 8 12.78 -15.29 7.97
CA TRP A 8 11.37 -15.64 8.14
C TRP A 8 10.74 -15.19 9.47
N PRO A 9 11.42 -15.29 10.63
CA PRO A 9 10.88 -14.83 11.91
C PRO A 9 10.60 -13.32 11.93
N TYR A 10 11.43 -12.52 11.23
CA TYR A 10 11.29 -11.07 11.16
C TYR A 10 10.08 -10.67 10.32
N ILE A 11 9.86 -11.37 9.21
CA ILE A 11 8.70 -11.14 8.33
C ILE A 11 7.41 -11.60 9.03
N SER A 12 7.45 -12.75 9.70
CA SER A 12 6.33 -13.30 10.48
C SER A 12 5.79 -12.34 11.55
N LYS A 13 6.68 -11.57 12.19
CA LYS A 13 6.33 -10.57 13.22
C LYS A 13 5.38 -9.49 12.69
N TYR A 14 5.53 -9.07 11.43
CA TYR A 14 4.71 -8.02 10.81
C TYR A 14 3.70 -8.55 9.79
N ARG A 15 3.48 -9.87 9.74
CA ARG A 15 2.55 -10.50 8.78
C ARG A 15 1.14 -9.95 8.82
N LYS A 16 0.65 -9.53 9.99
CA LYS A 16 -0.70 -8.96 10.15
C LYS A 16 -0.79 -7.59 9.49
N GLU A 17 0.20 -6.71 9.72
CA GLU A 17 0.28 -5.38 9.10
C GLU A 17 0.44 -5.50 7.57
N MET A 18 1.26 -6.45 7.11
CA MET A 18 1.40 -6.75 5.68
C MET A 18 0.10 -7.31 5.08
N ALA A 19 -0.58 -8.25 5.75
CA ALA A 19 -1.85 -8.79 5.28
C ALA A 19 -2.93 -7.71 5.19
N THR A 20 -3.00 -6.79 6.17
CA THR A 20 -3.92 -5.65 6.10
C THR A 20 -3.56 -4.70 4.96
N GLY A 21 -2.28 -4.46 4.71
CA GLY A 21 -1.81 -3.66 3.59
C GLY A 21 -2.17 -4.29 2.23
N ILE A 22 -1.98 -5.61 2.09
CA ILE A 22 -2.33 -6.36 0.89
C ILE A 22 -3.85 -6.37 0.67
N ALA A 23 -4.64 -6.62 1.72
CA ALA A 23 -6.10 -6.58 1.62
C ALA A 23 -6.59 -5.18 1.20
N ALA A 24 -6.05 -4.13 1.82
CA ALA A 24 -6.36 -2.75 1.45
C ALA A 24 -5.94 -2.43 0.01
N LEU A 25 -4.78 -2.93 -0.45
CA LEU A 25 -4.32 -2.79 -1.83
C LEU A 25 -5.30 -3.43 -2.82
N ILE A 26 -5.69 -4.69 -2.59
CA ILE A 26 -6.64 -5.41 -3.46
C ILE A 26 -7.98 -4.68 -3.55
N ILE A 27 -8.50 -4.21 -2.42
CA ILE A 27 -9.77 -3.46 -2.38
C ILE A 27 -9.63 -2.15 -3.16
N THR A 28 -8.56 -1.39 -2.89
CA THR A 28 -8.31 -0.08 -3.52
C THR A 28 -8.12 -0.23 -5.03
N ASP A 29 -7.34 -1.21 -5.48
CA ASP A 29 -7.12 -1.46 -6.90
C ASP A 29 -8.39 -1.95 -7.58
N SER A 30 -9.18 -2.81 -6.93
CA SER A 30 -10.48 -3.23 -7.49
C SER A 30 -11.42 -2.03 -7.66
N MET A 31 -11.40 -1.06 -6.75
CA MET A 31 -12.19 0.17 -6.86
C MET A 31 -11.74 1.10 -7.98
N THR A 32 -10.52 0.97 -8.50
CA THR A 32 -10.10 1.75 -9.68
C THR A 32 -10.94 1.45 -10.91
N LEU A 33 -11.54 0.24 -10.99
CA LEU A 33 -12.45 -0.16 -12.06
C LEU A 33 -13.78 0.60 -12.05
N VAL A 34 -14.15 1.20 -10.91
CA VAL A 34 -15.37 2.01 -10.79
C VAL A 34 -15.24 3.32 -11.59
N VAL A 35 -14.03 3.89 -11.68
CA VAL A 35 -13.78 5.15 -12.40
C VAL A 35 -14.15 5.05 -13.90
N PRO A 36 -13.62 4.11 -14.70
CA PRO A 36 -13.99 3.98 -16.11
C PRO A 36 -15.46 3.59 -16.28
N TRP A 37 -16.04 2.82 -15.35
CA TRP A 37 -17.46 2.47 -15.41
C TRP A 37 -18.36 3.71 -15.21
N LEU A 38 -17.99 4.58 -14.27
CA LEU A 38 -18.70 5.83 -14.01
C LEU A 38 -18.55 6.83 -15.17
N ILE A 39 -17.38 6.87 -15.81
CA ILE A 39 -17.17 7.66 -17.04
C ILE A 39 -18.04 7.13 -18.17
N LYS A 40 -18.16 5.80 -18.33
CA LYS A 40 -19.04 5.19 -19.32
C LYS A 40 -20.49 5.62 -19.10
N GLU A 41 -21.01 5.45 -17.89
CA GLU A 41 -22.38 5.88 -17.53
C GLU A 41 -22.60 7.37 -17.80
N PHE A 42 -21.61 8.21 -17.48
CA PHE A 42 -21.66 9.63 -17.79
C PHE A 42 -21.78 9.90 -19.30
N ILE A 43 -21.00 9.20 -20.12
CA ILE A 43 -21.03 9.32 -21.58
C ILE A 43 -22.36 8.83 -22.15
N ASP A 44 -22.89 7.72 -21.65
CA ASP A 44 -24.15 7.13 -22.12
C ASP A 44 -25.36 8.03 -21.85
N VAL A 45 -25.28 8.90 -20.83
CA VAL A 45 -26.35 9.84 -20.47
C VAL A 45 -26.28 11.17 -21.25
N LEU A 46 -25.11 11.55 -21.78
CA LEU A 46 -24.93 12.81 -22.55
C LEU A 46 -25.91 12.98 -23.73
N PRO A 47 -26.21 11.96 -24.56
CA PRO A 47 -27.15 12.08 -25.68
C PRO A 47 -28.56 12.50 -25.26
N GLY A 48 -28.96 12.21 -24.01
CA GLY A 48 -30.27 12.56 -23.46
C GLY A 48 -30.45 14.05 -23.12
N LYS A 49 -29.45 14.90 -23.37
CA LYS A 49 -29.41 16.32 -22.93
C LYS A 49 -29.73 16.45 -21.42
N PRO A 50 -28.92 15.82 -20.55
CA PRO A 50 -29.17 15.79 -19.11
C PRO A 50 -29.18 17.20 -18.51
N SER A 51 -29.94 17.36 -17.42
CA SER A 51 -29.94 18.60 -16.66
C SER A 51 -28.57 18.87 -16.02
N SER A 52 -28.24 20.15 -15.79
CA SER A 52 -26.99 20.56 -15.14
C SER A 52 -26.82 19.95 -13.74
N GLU A 53 -27.93 19.71 -13.02
CA GLU A 53 -27.92 19.02 -11.72
C GLU A 53 -27.43 17.57 -11.82
N LEU A 54 -27.86 16.85 -12.86
CA LEU A 54 -27.44 15.47 -13.08
C LEU A 54 -25.94 15.40 -13.38
N LEU A 55 -25.45 16.32 -14.23
CA LEU A 55 -24.02 16.44 -14.55
C LEU A 55 -23.19 16.74 -13.29
N LEU A 56 -23.63 17.68 -12.47
CA LEU A 56 -22.98 17.99 -11.19
C LEU A 56 -22.94 16.78 -10.26
N LYS A 57 -24.02 15.99 -10.19
CA LYS A 57 -24.05 14.75 -9.40
C LYS A 57 -22.96 13.76 -9.82
N TYR A 58 -22.76 13.55 -11.13
CA TYR A 58 -21.68 12.69 -11.63
C TYR A 58 -20.28 13.23 -11.30
N VAL A 59 -20.08 14.56 -11.40
CA VAL A 59 -18.81 15.20 -11.02
C VAL A 59 -18.52 14.98 -9.54
N PHE A 60 -19.49 15.21 -8.65
CA PHE A 60 -19.31 14.97 -7.22
C PHE A 60 -19.07 13.48 -6.91
N LEU A 61 -19.72 12.57 -7.63
CA LEU A 61 -19.52 11.13 -7.46
C LEU A 61 -18.09 10.73 -7.89
N LEU A 62 -17.59 11.25 -9.02
CA LEU A 62 -16.21 11.06 -9.47
C LEU A 62 -15.20 11.61 -8.47
N LEU A 63 -15.44 12.80 -7.92
CA LEU A 63 -14.59 13.40 -6.89
C LEU A 63 -14.59 12.55 -5.62
N GLY A 64 -15.75 12.07 -5.16
CA GLY A 64 -15.87 11.20 -3.99
C GLY A 64 -15.12 9.87 -4.15
N VAL A 65 -15.29 9.20 -5.29
CA VAL A 65 -14.56 7.97 -5.62
C VAL A 65 -13.06 8.22 -5.68
N SER A 66 -12.64 9.33 -6.30
CA SER A 66 -11.23 9.70 -6.41
C SER A 66 -10.60 9.98 -5.03
N LEU A 67 -11.31 10.66 -4.13
CA LEU A 67 -10.85 10.92 -2.78
C LEU A 67 -10.69 9.62 -1.97
N PHE A 68 -11.67 8.72 -2.09
CA PHE A 68 -11.60 7.40 -1.47
C PHE A 68 -10.40 6.61 -2.00
N LEU A 69 -10.16 6.64 -3.32
CA LEU A 69 -9.02 5.99 -3.93
C LEU A 69 -7.69 6.54 -3.40
N VAL A 70 -7.57 7.86 -3.25
CA VAL A 70 -6.36 8.49 -2.68
C VAL A 70 -6.15 8.04 -1.23
N ALA A 71 -7.20 8.02 -0.41
CA ALA A 71 -7.12 7.57 0.98
C ALA A 71 -6.72 6.08 1.06
N GLY A 72 -7.34 5.22 0.25
CA GLY A 72 -6.99 3.80 0.14
C GLY A 72 -5.54 3.61 -0.32
N ARG A 73 -5.10 4.40 -1.32
CA ARG A 73 -3.72 4.40 -1.82
C ARG A 73 -2.71 4.77 -0.75
N TYR A 74 -3.01 5.80 0.02
CA TYR A 74 -2.18 6.22 1.13
C TYR A 74 -2.13 5.13 2.23
N GLY A 75 -3.28 4.58 2.59
CA GLY A 75 -3.41 3.53 3.60
C GLY A 75 -2.58 2.29 3.29
N TRP A 76 -2.78 1.67 2.13
CA TRP A 76 -2.02 0.45 1.79
C TRP A 76 -0.52 0.74 1.71
N ARG A 77 -0.14 1.91 1.19
CA ARG A 77 1.26 2.33 1.10
C ARG A 77 1.90 2.43 2.49
N MET A 78 1.20 3.03 3.44
CA MET A 78 1.67 3.15 4.82
C MET A 78 1.88 1.78 5.47
N TYR A 79 0.92 0.85 5.34
CA TYR A 79 1.03 -0.48 5.95
C TYR A 79 2.10 -1.35 5.28
N MET A 80 2.22 -1.31 3.95
CA MET A 80 3.22 -2.09 3.21
C MET A 80 4.64 -1.58 3.44
N PHE A 81 4.90 -0.29 3.17
CA PHE A 81 6.24 0.28 3.32
C PHE A 81 6.63 0.45 4.78
N GLY A 82 5.68 0.76 5.66
CA GLY A 82 5.91 0.85 7.10
C GLY A 82 6.37 -0.49 7.67
N SER A 83 5.69 -1.59 7.34
CA SER A 83 6.10 -2.94 7.76
C SER A 83 7.49 -3.29 7.24
N SER A 84 7.77 -2.98 5.97
CA SER A 84 9.09 -3.22 5.37
C SER A 84 10.20 -2.46 6.10
N ARG A 85 9.97 -1.18 6.45
CA ARG A 85 10.95 -0.35 7.19
C ARG A 85 11.23 -0.91 8.58
N LYS A 86 10.20 -1.40 9.28
CA LYS A 86 10.34 -2.02 10.61
C LYS A 86 11.15 -3.32 10.55
N ILE A 87 10.91 -4.15 9.53
CA ILE A 87 11.68 -5.38 9.29
C ILE A 87 13.15 -5.04 9.04
N GLU A 88 13.42 -4.08 8.16
CA GLU A 88 14.78 -3.62 7.86
C GLU A 88 15.49 -3.11 9.13
N PHE A 89 14.80 -2.29 9.93
CA PHE A 89 15.33 -1.79 11.18
C PHE A 89 15.70 -2.91 12.16
N ASP A 90 14.82 -3.91 12.34
CA ASP A 90 15.09 -5.05 13.24
C ASP A 90 16.31 -5.87 12.76
N ILE A 91 16.46 -6.06 11.45
CA ILE A 91 17.60 -6.78 10.86
C ILE A 91 18.89 -6.00 11.06
N LEU A 92 18.91 -4.72 10.69
CA LEU A 92 20.09 -3.86 10.80
C LEU A 92 20.52 -3.69 12.25
N ASN A 93 19.59 -3.54 13.18
CA ASN A 93 19.90 -3.41 14.60
C ASN A 93 20.51 -4.71 15.16
N ARG A 94 20.04 -5.88 14.74
CA ARG A 94 20.67 -7.15 15.13
C ARG A 94 22.07 -7.29 14.55
N LEU A 95 22.25 -6.95 13.28
CA LEU A 95 23.57 -6.96 12.65
C LEU A 95 24.53 -6.03 13.40
N PHE A 96 24.09 -4.80 13.68
CA PHE A 96 24.89 -3.82 14.40
C PHE A 96 25.28 -4.30 15.79
N LYS A 97 24.34 -4.87 16.57
CA LYS A 97 24.63 -5.47 17.87
C LYS A 97 25.66 -6.59 17.77
N HIS A 98 25.56 -7.43 16.74
CA HIS A 98 26.54 -8.50 16.54
C HIS A 98 27.92 -7.94 16.20
N LEU A 99 28.00 -6.93 15.32
CA LEU A 99 29.27 -6.27 15.00
C LEU A 99 29.95 -5.74 16.27
N LEU A 100 29.20 -5.07 17.16
CA LEU A 100 29.74 -4.55 18.43
C LEU A 100 30.31 -5.62 19.38
N THR A 101 29.97 -6.90 19.19
CA THR A 101 30.52 -8.01 20.01
C THR A 101 31.81 -8.59 19.45
N LEU A 102 32.25 -8.15 18.27
CA LEU A 102 33.44 -8.68 17.61
C LEU A 102 34.71 -8.09 18.23
N ASP A 103 35.77 -8.89 18.22
CA ASP A 103 37.07 -8.51 18.75
C ASP A 103 37.78 -7.52 17.83
N ARG A 104 38.77 -6.81 18.39
CA ARG A 104 39.53 -5.78 17.67
C ARG A 104 40.20 -6.30 16.40
N THR A 105 40.61 -7.57 16.38
CA THR A 105 41.30 -8.19 15.22
C THR A 105 40.40 -8.25 13.99
N TRP A 106 39.09 -8.42 14.20
CA TRP A 106 38.12 -8.39 13.11
C TRP A 106 38.03 -7.02 12.43
N TYR A 107 38.13 -5.93 13.19
CA TYR A 107 38.07 -4.56 12.67
C TYR A 107 39.37 -4.06 12.03
N LEU A 108 40.49 -4.71 12.31
CA LEU A 108 41.81 -4.36 11.78
C LEU A 108 42.13 -5.09 10.46
N LYS A 109 41.21 -5.92 9.97
CA LYS A 109 41.31 -6.67 8.73
C LYS A 109 40.52 -5.98 7.62
#